data_AF-A0A3L8CSF4-F1
#
_entry.id   AF-A0A3L8CSF4-F1
#
_cell.length_a   1.000
_cell.length_b   1.000
_cell.length_c   1.000
_cell.angle_alpha   90.00
_cell.angle_beta   90.00
_cell.angle_gamma   90.00
#
_symmetry.space_group_name_H-M   'P 1'
#
loop_
_entity.id
_entity.type
_entity.pdbx_description
1 polymer ?
#
loop_
_entity_poly.entity_id
_entity_poly.type
_entity_poly.pdbx_seq_one_letter_code
_entity_poly.pdbx_strand_id
1 'polypeptide(L)'
;MSVLIGVNQSVRYFIRLLPEIFVRKLNSEDGIGPKRRGRLLVSCVSLIFVNACSAGPEMVSIGVVGYNHTSAEIIRFSINGAGGPRVPANQGGGSEVCCGLLPSQWSLGDKAIIKWDKDPKPYAALKRDQYGQIVKEAAVRHTASYSHHEATVEIPKYGKDFCALQVHFLPCDKVKVSTTCHMPSNPNYPDSAYFQVKEPTTCSNH
;
A
#
# COMPACT_ATOMS: atom_id res chain seq x y z
N MET A 1 -44.19 -16.86 5.41
CA MET A 1 -43.60 -18.22 5.50
C MET A 1 -42.09 -18.06 5.42
N SER A 2 -41.34 -18.69 6.33
CA SER A 2 -39.89 -18.52 6.47
C SER A 2 -39.18 -19.88 6.44
N VAL A 3 -38.26 -20.09 5.50
CA VAL A 3 -37.36 -21.26 5.30
C VAL A 3 -36.15 -20.72 4.49
N LEU A 4 -34.91 -20.62 5.02
CA LEU A 4 -33.81 -21.63 5.10
C LEU A 4 -33.27 -22.04 3.70
N ILE A 5 -31.96 -22.14 3.36
CA ILE A 5 -30.65 -22.23 4.08
C ILE A 5 -29.51 -21.61 3.22
N GLY A 6 -28.33 -21.26 3.80
CA GLY A 6 -27.10 -21.02 3.03
C GLY A 6 -25.83 -20.74 3.88
N VAL A 7 -25.05 -21.79 4.23
CA VAL A 7 -23.83 -21.70 5.07
C VAL A 7 -22.55 -21.79 4.23
N ASN A 8 -21.49 -21.06 4.61
CA ASN A 8 -20.11 -21.30 4.15
C ASN A 8 -19.13 -20.89 5.28
N GLN A 9 -18.86 -21.75 6.28
CA GLN A 9 -17.88 -22.86 6.25
C GLN A 9 -16.41 -22.40 6.21
N SER A 10 -15.84 -22.05 7.39
CA SER A 10 -14.38 -22.14 7.70
C SER A 10 -14.05 -21.86 9.18
N VAL A 11 -14.55 -22.68 10.12
CA VAL A 11 -13.95 -22.78 11.47
C VAL A 11 -13.92 -24.25 11.92
N ARG A 12 -12.84 -24.94 11.56
CA ARG A 12 -12.46 -26.24 12.12
C ARG A 12 -10.94 -26.30 12.29
N TYR A 13 -10.45 -25.86 13.46
CA TYR A 13 -9.21 -26.41 14.01
C TYR A 13 -9.42 -26.69 15.49
N PHE A 14 -9.19 -27.96 15.85
CA PHE A 14 -9.47 -28.52 17.18
C PHE A 14 -8.38 -28.12 18.18
N ILE A 15 -8.80 -27.69 19.37
CA ILE A 15 -7.92 -27.65 20.54
C ILE A 15 -7.73 -29.09 21.03
N ARG A 16 -6.47 -29.55 21.09
CA ARG A 16 -6.05 -30.71 21.89
C ARG A 16 -5.16 -30.20 23.02
N LEU A 17 -5.45 -30.62 24.27
CA LEU A 17 -4.50 -31.19 25.25
C LEU A 17 -5.02 -31.08 26.71
N LEU A 18 -5.52 -32.21 27.24
CA LEU A 18 -5.35 -32.73 28.63
C LEU A 18 -5.96 -31.97 29.85
N PRO A 19 -6.12 -32.63 31.02
CA PRO A 19 -6.10 -34.08 31.33
C PRO A 19 -7.35 -34.64 32.05
N GLU A 20 -7.50 -35.96 31.98
CA GLU A 20 -8.42 -36.80 32.78
C GLU A 20 -8.05 -36.83 34.27
N ILE A 21 -8.89 -36.30 35.17
CA ILE A 21 -8.76 -36.52 36.63
C ILE A 21 -10.14 -36.78 37.28
N PHE A 22 -10.38 -38.07 37.55
CA PHE A 22 -11.04 -38.60 38.76
C PHE A 22 -12.57 -38.45 38.96
N VAL A 23 -13.37 -39.07 38.09
CA VAL A 23 -14.76 -39.47 38.42
C VAL A 23 -14.77 -40.80 39.21
N ARG A 24 -14.48 -40.78 40.52
CA ARG A 24 -14.72 -41.93 41.43
C ARG A 24 -15.00 -41.54 42.90
N LYS A 25 -16.27 -41.28 43.23
CA LYS A 25 -17.02 -41.89 44.36
C LYS A 25 -18.43 -41.31 44.49
N LEU A 26 -19.42 -42.06 44.01
CA LEU A 26 -20.79 -41.96 44.51
C LEU A 26 -20.92 -42.99 45.64
N ASN A 27 -21.13 -42.52 46.87
CA ASN A 27 -21.37 -43.37 48.04
C ASN A 27 -22.83 -43.21 48.47
N SER A 28 -23.52 -44.35 48.54
CA SER A 28 -24.65 -44.74 49.40
C SER A 28 -25.78 -43.73 49.72
N GLU A 29 -27.00 -44.20 49.48
CA GLU A 29 -28.24 -43.65 50.05
C GLU A 29 -28.29 -43.84 51.57
N ASP A 30 -28.86 -42.87 52.31
CA ASP A 30 -30.16 -42.96 53.02
C ASP A 30 -30.26 -41.94 54.17
N GLY A 31 -31.41 -41.25 54.31
CA GLY A 31 -31.63 -40.29 55.41
C GLY A 31 -32.79 -39.31 55.20
N ILE A 32 -33.95 -39.60 55.82
CA ILE A 32 -35.22 -38.86 55.67
C ILE A 32 -35.24 -37.56 56.51
N GLY A 33 -35.70 -36.44 55.91
CA GLY A 33 -35.99 -35.18 56.63
C GLY A 33 -36.71 -34.12 55.77
N PRO A 34 -37.85 -33.52 56.18
CA PRO A 34 -38.70 -32.75 55.26
C PRO A 34 -38.70 -31.21 55.43
N LYS A 35 -39.09 -30.51 54.35
CA LYS A 35 -39.52 -29.09 54.22
C LYS A 35 -38.44 -27.98 54.26
N ARG A 36 -38.19 -27.34 53.09
CA ARG A 36 -38.76 -26.01 52.73
C ARG A 36 -38.36 -25.58 51.29
N ARG A 37 -39.23 -24.78 50.64
CA ARG A 37 -38.97 -24.15 49.32
C ARG A 37 -37.94 -23.02 49.45
N GLY A 38 -37.05 -22.90 48.46
CA GLY A 38 -36.20 -21.71 48.28
C GLY A 38 -35.37 -21.77 47.00
N ARG A 39 -35.82 -21.11 45.93
CA ARG A 39 -34.98 -20.84 44.74
C ARG A 39 -34.01 -19.72 45.09
N LEU A 40 -32.72 -19.89 44.79
CA LEU A 40 -31.90 -18.77 44.32
C LEU A 40 -30.83 -19.26 43.35
N LEU A 41 -30.98 -18.88 42.08
CA LEU A 41 -29.97 -19.04 41.04
C LEU A 41 -29.01 -17.85 41.16
N VAL A 42 -27.72 -18.11 41.37
CA VAL A 42 -26.66 -17.12 41.17
C VAL A 42 -25.65 -17.72 40.20
N SER A 43 -25.90 -17.48 38.91
CA SER A 43 -24.99 -17.87 37.83
C SER A 43 -23.98 -16.74 37.61
N CYS A 44 -22.73 -16.94 38.03
CA CYS A 44 -21.64 -16.02 37.74
C CYS A 44 -21.20 -16.16 36.28
N VAL A 45 -21.97 -15.55 35.37
CA VAL A 45 -21.56 -15.40 33.96
C VAL A 45 -20.51 -14.30 33.88
N SER A 46 -19.25 -14.71 34.02
CA SER A 46 -18.09 -13.84 33.77
C SER A 46 -18.06 -13.44 32.30
N LEU A 47 -18.53 -12.23 31.99
CA LEU A 47 -18.48 -11.64 30.65
C LEU A 47 -17.03 -11.32 30.27
N ILE A 48 -16.36 -12.28 29.61
CA ILE A 48 -15.07 -12.04 28.96
C ILE A 48 -15.34 -11.22 27.70
N PHE A 49 -15.17 -9.91 27.79
CA PHE A 49 -15.13 -9.02 26.63
C PHE A 49 -13.83 -9.26 25.86
N VAL A 50 -13.89 -10.15 24.87
CA VAL A 50 -12.77 -10.38 23.95
C VAL A 50 -12.69 -9.20 22.99
N ASN A 51 -11.75 -8.28 23.23
CA ASN A 51 -11.43 -7.22 22.27
C ASN A 51 -10.87 -7.88 21.00
N ALA A 52 -11.67 -7.91 19.94
CA ALA A 52 -11.23 -8.35 18.62
C ALA A 52 -10.21 -7.32 18.09
N CYS A 53 -8.92 -7.64 18.20
CA CYS A 53 -7.87 -6.82 17.62
C CYS A 53 -7.98 -6.90 16.09
N SER A 54 -8.46 -5.83 15.47
CA SER A 54 -8.51 -5.67 14.03
C SER A 54 -7.08 -5.57 13.49
N ALA A 55 -6.48 -6.71 13.15
CA ALA A 55 -5.28 -6.72 12.34
C ALA A 55 -5.56 -5.96 11.03
N GLY A 56 -4.66 -5.06 10.64
CA GLY A 56 -4.77 -4.34 9.38
C GLY A 56 -4.70 -5.28 8.17
N PRO A 57 -4.93 -4.76 6.94
CA PRO A 57 -4.71 -5.56 5.75
C PRO A 57 -3.28 -6.11 5.73
N GLU A 58 -3.14 -7.35 5.29
CA GLU A 58 -1.84 -7.95 4.99
C GLU A 58 -1.15 -7.11 3.91
N MET A 59 0.11 -6.73 4.14
CA MET A 59 0.88 -5.87 3.23
C MET A 59 1.97 -6.68 2.54
N VAL A 60 2.13 -6.48 1.24
CA VAL A 60 3.16 -7.08 0.39
C VAL A 60 4.22 -6.03 0.09
N SER A 61 5.49 -6.42 0.22
CA SER A 61 6.65 -5.64 -0.22
C SER A 61 6.84 -5.79 -1.73
N ILE A 62 6.94 -4.68 -2.45
CA ILE A 62 7.00 -4.62 -3.91
C ILE A 62 8.01 -3.57 -4.37
N GLY A 63 8.58 -3.78 -5.57
CA GLY A 63 9.43 -2.81 -6.24
C GLY A 63 8.70 -1.52 -6.60
N VAL A 64 9.40 -0.39 -6.53
CA VAL A 64 8.96 0.94 -6.98
C VAL A 64 9.72 1.31 -8.24
N VAL A 65 9.00 1.52 -9.33
CA VAL A 65 9.54 1.85 -10.65
C VAL A 65 9.02 3.23 -11.09
N GLY A 66 9.90 4.04 -11.67
CA GLY A 66 9.55 5.36 -12.18
C GLY A 66 9.53 5.44 -13.71
N TYR A 67 8.55 6.16 -14.24
CA TYR A 67 8.47 6.56 -15.64
C TYR A 67 8.16 8.04 -15.76
N ASN A 68 9.00 8.78 -16.47
CA ASN A 68 8.88 10.20 -16.65
C ASN A 68 8.53 10.52 -18.11
N HIS A 69 7.36 11.09 -18.34
CA HIS A 69 6.85 11.52 -19.65
C HIS A 69 6.90 13.04 -19.79
N THR A 70 7.88 13.67 -19.13
CA THR A 70 8.10 15.13 -19.12
C THR A 70 9.56 15.49 -19.44
N SER A 71 9.79 16.72 -19.85
CA SER A 71 11.11 17.32 -20.12
C SER A 71 11.90 17.68 -18.86
N ALA A 72 11.23 17.84 -17.72
CA ALA A 72 11.88 18.00 -16.42
C ALA A 72 12.36 16.64 -15.89
N GLU A 73 13.47 16.59 -15.16
CA GLU A 73 13.95 15.36 -14.54
C GLU A 73 13.34 15.15 -13.16
N ILE A 74 12.87 13.94 -12.87
CA ILE A 74 12.40 13.56 -11.53
C ILE A 74 13.63 13.16 -10.70
N ILE A 75 14.15 14.14 -9.95
CA ILE A 75 15.41 13.96 -9.19
C ILE A 75 15.21 13.13 -7.92
N ARG A 76 13.97 13.05 -7.42
CA ARG A 76 13.53 12.24 -6.28
C ARG A 76 12.03 11.99 -6.40
N PHE A 77 11.56 10.80 -6.04
CA PHE A 77 10.15 10.59 -5.73
C PHE A 77 9.94 9.53 -4.65
N SER A 78 8.71 9.46 -4.12
CA SER A 78 8.23 8.39 -3.27
C SER A 78 6.76 8.07 -3.49
N ILE A 79 6.36 6.85 -3.15
CA ILE A 79 4.98 6.37 -3.09
C ILE A 79 4.70 5.85 -1.67
N ASN A 80 3.73 6.45 -0.97
CA ASN A 80 3.42 6.15 0.44
C ASN A 80 4.67 6.19 1.36
N GLY A 81 5.64 7.06 1.05
CA GLY A 81 6.91 7.18 1.76
C GLY A 81 8.04 6.25 1.29
N ALA A 82 7.73 5.18 0.54
CA ALA A 82 8.75 4.33 -0.08
C ALA A 82 9.40 5.06 -1.27
N GLY A 83 10.73 5.16 -1.27
CA GLY A 83 11.47 5.90 -2.30
C GLY A 83 11.51 5.17 -3.65
N GLY A 84 11.55 5.94 -4.73
CA GLY A 84 11.78 5.44 -6.09
C GLY A 84 13.15 5.85 -6.65
N PRO A 85 13.54 5.30 -7.82
CA PRO A 85 14.77 5.69 -8.52
C PRO A 85 14.70 7.13 -9.05
N ARG A 86 15.86 7.74 -9.36
CA ARG A 86 15.92 8.96 -10.16
C ARG A 86 15.46 8.66 -11.59
N VAL A 87 14.62 9.52 -12.17
CA VAL A 87 14.02 9.29 -13.50
C VAL A 87 14.34 10.46 -14.45
N PRO A 88 15.31 10.29 -15.36
CA PRO A 88 15.66 11.30 -16.36
C PRO A 88 14.48 11.73 -17.23
N ALA A 89 14.61 12.87 -17.90
CA ALA A 89 13.60 13.38 -18.83
C ALA A 89 13.25 12.35 -19.92
N ASN A 90 11.95 12.13 -20.15
CA ASN A 90 11.40 11.20 -21.15
C ASN A 90 11.94 9.75 -21.07
N GLN A 91 12.22 9.25 -19.86
CA GLN A 91 12.80 7.92 -19.61
C GLN A 91 12.11 7.19 -18.46
N GLY A 92 12.36 5.89 -18.28
CA GLY A 92 11.80 5.10 -17.19
C GLY A 92 11.99 3.59 -17.33
N GLY A 93 11.56 2.84 -16.32
CA GLY A 93 11.50 1.37 -16.37
C GLY A 93 12.84 0.60 -16.35
N GLY A 94 13.98 1.30 -16.45
CA GLY A 94 15.32 0.69 -16.41
C GLY A 94 15.92 0.50 -15.01
N SER A 95 15.19 0.88 -13.95
CA SER A 95 15.64 0.79 -12.56
C SER A 95 14.44 0.67 -11.61
N GLU A 96 14.66 0.02 -10.48
CA GLU A 96 13.67 -0.25 -9.44
C GLU A 96 14.32 -0.04 -8.07
N VAL A 97 13.55 0.45 -7.09
CA VAL A 97 13.94 0.51 -5.68
C VAL A 97 12.97 -0.36 -4.87
N CYS A 98 13.49 -1.18 -3.95
CA CYS A 98 12.67 -2.07 -3.14
C CYS A 98 11.69 -1.32 -2.22
N CYS A 99 10.68 -2.08 -1.78
CA CYS A 99 10.06 -1.93 -0.48
C CYS A 99 8.99 -0.84 -0.42
N GLY A 100 8.34 -0.60 -1.56
CA GLY A 100 6.96 -0.12 -1.56
C GLY A 100 6.06 -1.12 -0.84
N LEU A 101 5.01 -0.63 -0.17
CA LEU A 101 4.03 -1.46 0.52
C LEU A 101 2.66 -1.27 -0.11
N LEU A 102 2.03 -2.39 -0.47
CA LEU A 102 0.70 -2.46 -1.05
C LEU A 102 -0.10 -3.58 -0.36
N PRO A 103 -1.41 -3.42 -0.07
CA PRO A 103 -2.22 -4.51 0.47
C PRO A 103 -2.18 -5.77 -0.44
N SER A 104 -2.23 -6.97 0.14
CA SER A 104 -2.29 -8.22 -0.62
C SER A 104 -3.60 -8.39 -1.41
N GLN A 105 -4.62 -7.58 -1.08
CA GLN A 105 -5.91 -7.53 -1.73
C GLN A 105 -6.33 -6.06 -1.91
N TRP A 106 -6.59 -5.66 -3.16
CA TRP A 106 -7.07 -4.31 -3.49
C TRP A 106 -8.45 -4.04 -2.87
N SER A 107 -8.62 -2.82 -2.34
CA SER A 107 -9.90 -2.31 -1.86
C SER A 107 -10.37 -1.08 -2.66
N LEU A 108 -11.68 -0.91 -2.78
CA LEU A 108 -12.25 0.24 -3.50
C LEU A 108 -11.97 1.53 -2.72
N GLY A 109 -11.23 2.45 -3.35
CA GLY A 109 -10.79 3.70 -2.74
C GLY A 109 -9.37 3.67 -2.19
N ASP A 110 -8.61 2.58 -2.40
CA ASP A 110 -7.16 2.52 -2.16
C ASP A 110 -6.46 3.68 -2.87
N LYS A 111 -5.69 4.46 -2.12
CA LYS A 111 -4.99 5.66 -2.59
C LYS A 111 -3.51 5.61 -2.22
N ALA A 112 -2.71 6.18 -3.12
CA ALA A 112 -1.29 6.41 -2.95
C ALA A 112 -1.01 7.91 -2.81
N ILE A 113 -0.20 8.29 -1.83
CA ILE A 113 0.40 9.62 -1.73
C ILE A 113 1.73 9.57 -2.49
N ILE A 114 1.81 10.30 -3.59
CA ILE A 114 3.01 10.46 -4.39
C ILE A 114 3.63 11.80 -4.06
N LYS A 115 4.92 11.84 -3.72
CA LYS A 115 5.69 13.08 -3.56
C LYS A 115 6.88 13.05 -4.51
N TRP A 116 7.16 14.15 -5.21
CA TRP A 116 8.27 14.21 -6.14
C TRP A 116 8.89 15.60 -6.28
N ASP A 117 10.18 15.59 -6.56
CA ASP A 117 10.98 16.78 -6.83
C ASP A 117 11.37 16.79 -8.31
N LYS A 118 11.22 17.94 -8.98
CA LYS A 118 11.62 18.13 -10.39
C LYS A 118 12.77 19.12 -10.53
N ASP A 119 13.75 18.77 -11.35
CA ASP A 119 14.69 19.73 -11.96
C ASP A 119 14.18 20.09 -13.38
N PRO A 120 13.77 21.33 -13.65
CA PRO A 120 13.29 21.74 -14.97
C PRO A 120 14.40 21.93 -16.01
N LYS A 121 15.69 21.88 -15.62
CA LYS A 121 16.84 22.13 -16.50
C LYS A 121 18.02 21.20 -16.17
N PRO A 122 17.84 19.87 -16.17
CA PRO A 122 18.83 18.89 -15.67
C PRO A 122 20.19 18.93 -16.38
N TYR A 123 20.24 19.46 -17.61
CA TYR A 123 21.44 19.58 -18.42
C TYR A 123 21.96 21.04 -18.53
N ALA A 124 21.56 21.93 -17.63
CA ALA A 124 22.03 23.31 -17.62
C ALA A 124 23.56 23.40 -17.44
N ALA A 125 24.21 24.24 -18.24
CA ALA A 125 25.63 24.53 -18.09
C ALA A 125 25.88 25.36 -16.81
N LEU A 126 26.41 24.72 -15.77
CA LEU A 126 26.78 25.38 -14.52
C LEU A 126 28.23 25.87 -14.55
N LYS A 127 28.47 27.06 -14.00
CA LYS A 127 29.83 27.62 -13.86
C LYS A 127 30.68 26.67 -13.02
N ARG A 128 31.88 26.36 -13.53
CA ARG A 128 32.90 25.56 -12.84
C ARG A 128 34.10 26.42 -12.47
N ASP A 129 34.87 25.97 -11.48
CA ASP A 129 36.18 26.53 -11.14
C ASP A 129 37.30 25.98 -12.06
N GLN A 130 38.54 26.39 -11.79
CA GLN A 130 39.73 25.94 -12.53
C GLN A 130 40.03 24.44 -12.39
N TYR A 131 39.41 23.75 -11.42
CA TYR A 131 39.54 22.31 -11.19
C TYR A 131 38.32 21.52 -11.73
N GLY A 132 37.41 22.20 -12.42
CA GLY A 132 36.20 21.61 -12.98
C GLY A 132 35.09 21.36 -11.96
N GLN A 133 35.20 21.81 -10.71
CA GLN A 133 34.12 21.67 -9.71
C GLN A 133 33.03 22.72 -9.93
N ILE A 134 31.76 22.36 -9.73
CA ILE A 134 30.65 23.32 -9.85
C ILE A 134 30.78 24.34 -8.71
N VAL A 135 30.82 25.63 -9.04
CA VAL A 135 30.91 26.68 -8.01
C VAL A 135 29.62 26.74 -7.20
N LYS A 136 29.73 26.92 -5.88
CA LYS A 136 28.61 26.84 -4.94
C LYS A 136 27.44 27.75 -5.34
N GLU A 137 27.72 28.95 -5.82
CA GLU A 137 26.72 29.94 -6.23
C GLU A 137 26.02 29.55 -7.54
N ALA A 138 26.62 28.71 -8.38
CA ALA A 138 25.95 28.12 -9.53
C ALA A 138 25.05 26.96 -9.12
N ALA A 139 25.50 26.09 -8.22
CA ALA A 139 24.67 25.02 -7.66
C ALA A 139 23.43 25.59 -6.95
N VAL A 140 23.59 26.57 -6.06
CA VAL A 140 22.47 27.21 -5.33
C VAL A 140 21.45 27.86 -6.28
N ARG A 141 21.91 28.58 -7.31
CA ARG A 141 21.02 29.17 -8.32
C ARG A 141 20.30 28.13 -9.18
N HIS A 142 20.93 26.98 -9.42
CA HIS A 142 20.31 25.87 -10.15
C HIS A 142 19.20 25.21 -9.33
N THR A 143 19.51 24.81 -8.09
CA THR A 143 18.56 24.17 -7.18
C THR A 143 17.39 25.08 -6.80
N ALA A 144 17.56 26.40 -6.85
CA ALA A 144 16.47 27.36 -6.62
C ALA A 144 15.34 27.29 -7.67
N SER A 145 15.57 26.61 -8.81
CA SER A 145 14.53 26.36 -9.82
C SER A 145 13.80 25.02 -9.65
N TYR A 146 14.19 24.22 -8.66
CA TYR A 146 13.53 22.93 -8.41
C TYR A 146 12.12 23.16 -7.86
N SER A 147 11.23 22.23 -8.17
CA SER A 147 9.83 22.28 -7.72
C SER A 147 9.46 21.01 -6.99
N HIS A 148 8.68 21.17 -5.91
CA HIS A 148 8.26 20.10 -5.00
C HIS A 148 6.76 19.89 -5.14
N HIS A 149 6.35 18.64 -5.28
CA HIS A 149 4.97 18.28 -5.63
C HIS A 149 4.45 17.15 -4.77
N GLU A 150 3.15 17.15 -4.56
CA GLU A 150 2.43 16.08 -3.86
C GLU A 150 1.06 15.88 -4.49
N ALA A 151 0.70 14.62 -4.72
CA ALA A 151 -0.62 14.24 -5.22
C ALA A 151 -1.09 12.96 -4.53
N THR A 152 -2.38 12.95 -4.15
CA THR A 152 -3.05 11.71 -3.75
C THR A 152 -3.79 11.15 -4.95
N VAL A 153 -3.45 9.94 -5.39
CA VAL A 153 -4.05 9.28 -6.55
C VAL A 153 -4.63 7.92 -6.19
N GLU A 154 -5.68 7.53 -6.88
CA GLU A 154 -6.27 6.19 -6.74
C GLU A 154 -5.34 5.14 -7.33
N ILE A 155 -5.20 4.02 -6.61
CA ILE A 155 -4.48 2.86 -7.11
C ILE A 155 -5.47 2.03 -7.94
N PRO A 156 -5.21 1.80 -9.24
CA PRO A 156 -6.08 0.97 -10.06
C PRO A 156 -6.23 -0.44 -9.48
N LYS A 157 -7.38 -1.07 -9.74
CA LYS A 157 -7.65 -2.42 -9.25
C LYS A 157 -6.61 -3.42 -9.72
N TYR A 158 -5.93 -4.05 -8.77
CA TYR A 158 -4.98 -5.14 -9.01
C TYR A 158 -5.54 -6.51 -8.58
N GLY A 159 -5.01 -7.57 -9.19
CA GLY A 159 -5.33 -8.95 -8.87
C GLY A 159 -4.39 -9.52 -7.79
N LYS A 160 -4.25 -10.85 -7.75
CA LYS A 160 -3.17 -11.49 -6.96
C LYS A 160 -1.80 -11.37 -7.63
N ASP A 161 -1.80 -11.25 -8.95
CA ASP A 161 -0.60 -11.11 -9.76
C ASP A 161 -0.35 -9.62 -10.04
N PHE A 162 0.71 -9.08 -9.43
CA PHE A 162 1.22 -7.73 -9.63
C PHE A 162 2.75 -7.76 -9.46
N CYS A 163 3.47 -6.87 -10.16
CA CYS A 163 4.94 -6.96 -10.24
C CYS A 163 5.67 -5.76 -9.64
N ALA A 164 5.30 -4.53 -10.01
CA ALA A 164 5.94 -3.31 -9.53
C ALA A 164 4.90 -2.20 -9.31
N LEU A 165 5.09 -1.37 -8.28
CA LEU A 165 4.44 -0.07 -8.15
C LEU A 165 5.09 0.90 -9.14
N GLN A 166 4.50 0.99 -10.33
CA GLN A 166 4.93 1.90 -11.38
C GLN A 166 4.31 3.28 -11.13
N VAL A 167 5.13 4.32 -11.03
CA VAL A 167 4.69 5.72 -10.96
C VAL A 167 5.02 6.42 -12.28
N HIS A 168 3.98 6.88 -12.97
CA HIS A 168 4.07 7.67 -14.19
C HIS A 168 3.92 9.16 -13.87
N PHE A 169 4.97 9.93 -14.14
CA PHE A 169 4.95 11.38 -14.13
C PHE A 169 4.55 11.88 -15.51
N LEU A 170 3.42 12.59 -15.57
CA LEU A 170 2.81 13.10 -16.79
C LEU A 170 2.91 14.62 -16.84
N PRO A 171 2.77 15.24 -18.02
CA PRO A 171 2.74 16.69 -18.15
C PRO A 171 1.69 17.37 -17.24
N CYS A 172 2.00 18.60 -16.84
CA CYS A 172 1.19 19.39 -15.91
C CYS A 172 1.01 18.78 -14.52
N ASP A 173 2.08 18.17 -13.99
CA ASP A 173 2.17 17.67 -12.62
C ASP A 173 1.07 16.66 -12.24
N LYS A 174 0.58 15.95 -13.27
CA LYS A 174 -0.31 14.81 -13.14
C LYS A 174 0.54 13.56 -12.92
N VAL A 175 0.10 12.70 -12.01
CA VAL A 175 0.72 11.39 -11.80
C VAL A 175 -0.31 10.27 -11.92
N LYS A 176 0.14 9.10 -12.34
CA LYS A 176 -0.63 7.86 -12.37
C LYS A 176 0.17 6.73 -11.75
N VAL A 177 -0.53 5.81 -11.09
CA VAL A 177 0.06 4.59 -10.51
C VAL A 177 -0.47 3.39 -11.29
N SER A 178 0.38 2.41 -11.54
CA SER A 178 0.05 1.14 -12.16
C SER A 178 0.78 0.01 -11.43
N THR A 179 0.21 -1.20 -11.45
CA THR A 179 0.78 -2.39 -10.79
C THR A 179 1.14 -3.50 -11.80
N THR A 180 1.12 -3.16 -13.09
CA THR A 180 1.20 -4.12 -14.19
C THR A 180 2.53 -4.89 -14.22
N CYS A 181 2.46 -6.15 -14.66
CA CYS A 181 3.62 -7.00 -14.96
C CYS A 181 4.12 -6.83 -16.41
N HIS A 182 3.42 -6.06 -17.24
CA HIS A 182 3.86 -5.76 -18.59
C HIS A 182 4.92 -4.65 -18.57
N MET A 183 5.91 -4.76 -19.47
CA MET A 183 6.85 -3.69 -19.79
C MET A 183 6.32 -2.89 -20.99
N PRO A 184 6.77 -1.64 -21.23
CA PRO A 184 6.27 -0.79 -22.32
C PRO A 184 6.39 -1.37 -23.74
N SER A 185 7.29 -2.33 -23.96
CA SER A 185 7.45 -3.06 -25.23
C SER A 185 6.40 -4.15 -25.46
N ASN A 186 5.58 -4.47 -24.45
CA ASN A 186 4.53 -5.49 -24.54
C ASN A 186 3.26 -4.87 -25.16
N PRO A 187 2.63 -5.49 -26.17
CA PRO A 187 1.38 -5.00 -26.77
C PRO A 187 0.23 -4.80 -25.78
N ASN A 188 0.21 -5.56 -24.68
CA ASN A 188 -0.81 -5.50 -23.63
C ASN A 188 -0.45 -4.51 -22.51
N TYR A 189 0.55 -3.65 -22.69
CA TYR A 189 0.92 -2.66 -21.68
C TYR A 189 -0.18 -1.59 -21.53
N PRO A 190 -0.87 -1.52 -20.38
CA PRO A 190 -2.10 -0.72 -20.22
C PRO A 190 -1.84 0.79 -20.29
N ASP A 191 -0.64 1.22 -19.88
CA ASP A 191 -0.23 2.62 -19.77
C ASP A 191 0.51 3.13 -21.03
N SER A 192 0.40 2.40 -22.15
CA SER A 192 1.10 2.68 -23.42
C SER A 192 0.76 4.04 -24.04
N ALA A 193 -0.46 4.54 -23.82
CA ALA A 193 -0.89 5.86 -24.25
C ALA A 193 -0.03 7.01 -23.67
N TYR A 194 0.55 6.84 -22.48
CA TYR A 194 1.32 7.92 -21.84
C TYR A 194 2.60 8.27 -22.60
N PHE A 195 3.23 7.30 -23.26
CA PHE A 195 4.42 7.50 -24.11
C PHE A 195 4.14 8.31 -25.39
N GLN A 196 2.87 8.56 -25.72
CA GLN A 196 2.44 9.35 -26.87
C GLN A 196 1.98 10.76 -26.48
N VAL A 197 1.89 11.06 -25.18
CA VAL A 197 1.46 12.37 -24.67
C VAL A 197 2.55 13.40 -24.94
N LYS A 198 2.20 14.49 -25.60
CA LYS A 198 3.08 15.65 -25.77
C LYS A 198 2.92 16.61 -24.60
N GLU A 199 4.02 17.07 -24.04
CA GLU A 199 4.02 18.12 -23.02
C GLU A 199 3.55 19.45 -23.63
N PRO A 200 2.50 20.11 -23.07
CA PRO A 200 1.99 21.36 -23.59
C PRO A 200 2.86 22.54 -23.14
N THR A 201 2.90 23.61 -23.92
CA THR A 201 3.65 24.83 -23.59
C THR A 201 3.16 25.52 -22.31
N THR A 202 1.89 25.35 -21.97
CA THR A 202 1.27 25.86 -20.75
C THR A 202 0.30 24.84 -20.17
N CYS A 203 0.16 24.87 -18.84
CA CYS A 203 -0.78 24.04 -18.11
C CYS A 203 -1.98 24.89 -17.70
N SER A 204 -3.14 24.60 -18.28
CA SER A 204 -4.40 25.20 -17.83
C SER A 204 -4.82 24.58 -16.50
N ASN A 205 -4.89 25.41 -15.47
CA ASN A 205 -5.52 25.04 -14.20
C ASN A 205 -7.04 25.02 -14.42
N HIS A 206 -7.65 23.85 -14.31
CA HIS A 206 -9.10 23.62 -14.33
C HIS A 206 -9.45 22.58 -13.25
#